data_AF-A0A924CMF6-F1
#
_entry.id   AF-A0A924CMF6-F1
#
_cell.length_a   1.000
_cell.length_b   1.000
_cell.length_c   1.000
_cell.angle_alpha   90.00
_cell.angle_beta   90.00
_cell.angle_gamma   90.00
#
_symmetry.space_group_name_H-M   'P 1'
#
loop_
_entity.id
_entity.type
_entity.pdbx_description
1 polymer ?
#
loop_
_entity_poly.entity_id
_entity_poly.type
_entity_poly.pdbx_seq_one_letter_code
_entity_poly.pdbx_strand_id
1 'polypeptide(L)'
;MDCKTATKVYLAGNPLSKIQELFPETWVFLEAQAIAFVAHKPDEFDTAVKTKTGSLGFDFRLTHRDDLDRLTQDLSELLGDVTSRLLLEKHFSEVVGQTLHFNTICCSSPWLMRCFA
;
A
#
# COMPACT_ATOMS: atom_id res chain seq x y z
N MET A 1 -8.16 -6.15 -8.59
CA MET A 1 -7.75 -5.78 -9.96
C MET A 1 -8.76 -6.39 -10.92
N ASP A 2 -9.14 -5.70 -12.00
CA ASP A 2 -10.01 -6.31 -13.01
C ASP A 2 -9.28 -7.41 -13.82
N CYS A 3 -10.04 -8.37 -14.39
CA CYS A 3 -9.49 -9.53 -15.11
C CYS A 3 -8.66 -9.16 -16.36
N LYS A 4 -9.05 -8.12 -17.10
CA LYS A 4 -8.33 -7.64 -18.29
C LYS A 4 -7.00 -7.00 -17.90
N THR A 5 -6.96 -6.27 -16.80
CA THR A 5 -5.73 -5.69 -16.25
C THR A 5 -4.83 -6.77 -15.64
N ALA A 6 -5.38 -7.70 -14.87
CA ALA A 6 -4.65 -8.87 -14.35
C ALA A 6 -4.02 -9.70 -15.47
N THR A 7 -4.75 -9.93 -16.57
CA THR A 7 -4.21 -10.63 -17.76
C THR A 7 -2.99 -9.89 -18.35
N LYS A 8 -3.04 -8.55 -18.46
CA LYS A 8 -1.89 -7.75 -18.94
C LYS A 8 -0.68 -7.85 -18.01
N VAL A 9 -0.91 -7.84 -16.69
CA VAL A 9 0.15 -7.90 -15.67
C VAL A 9 0.80 -9.27 -15.62
N TYR A 10 0.01 -10.34 -15.51
CA TYR A 10 0.51 -11.69 -15.23
C TYR A 10 0.96 -12.47 -16.48
N LEU A 11 0.56 -12.05 -17.69
CA LEU A 11 1.14 -12.56 -18.94
C LEU A 11 2.33 -11.71 -19.46
N ALA A 12 2.73 -10.67 -18.74
CA ALA A 12 3.97 -9.96 -19.03
C ALA A 12 5.19 -10.74 -18.50
N GLY A 13 6.34 -10.61 -19.17
CA GLY A 13 7.59 -11.23 -18.72
C GLY A 13 8.13 -10.70 -17.38
N ASN A 14 7.64 -9.53 -16.92
CA ASN A 14 7.90 -9.01 -15.58
C ASN A 14 6.63 -8.32 -15.04
N PRO A 15 5.90 -8.98 -14.12
CA PRO A 15 4.69 -8.42 -13.52
C PRO A 15 4.91 -7.11 -12.73
N LEU A 16 6.03 -6.96 -12.01
CA LEU A 16 6.32 -5.73 -11.24
C LEU A 16 6.52 -4.53 -12.15
N SER A 17 7.35 -4.67 -13.20
CA SER A 17 7.52 -3.60 -14.20
C SER A 17 6.20 -3.27 -14.91
N LYS A 18 5.33 -4.27 -15.12
CA LYS A 18 4.02 -4.03 -15.73
C LYS A 18 3.04 -3.35 -14.78
N ILE A 19 3.09 -3.62 -13.48
CA ILE A 19 2.34 -2.87 -12.46
C ILE A 19 2.82 -1.42 -12.42
N GLN A 20 4.13 -1.17 -12.41
CA GLN A 20 4.71 0.18 -12.43
C GLN A 20 4.30 0.98 -13.68
N GLU A 21 4.27 0.34 -14.85
CA GLU A 21 3.82 0.96 -16.11
C GLU A 21 2.33 1.30 -16.11
N LEU A 22 1.47 0.40 -15.60
CA LEU A 22 0.02 0.57 -15.63
C LEU A 22 -0.52 1.45 -14.50
N PHE A 23 0.19 1.54 -13.38
CA PHE A 23 -0.23 2.24 -12.17
C PHE A 23 0.89 3.13 -11.58
N PRO A 24 1.47 4.07 -12.36
CA PRO A 24 2.66 4.82 -11.93
C PRO A 24 2.42 5.68 -10.69
N GLU A 25 1.24 6.30 -10.56
CA GLU A 25 0.89 7.09 -9.37
C GLU A 25 0.72 6.21 -8.12
N THR A 26 0.16 5.00 -8.28
CA THR A 26 0.06 4.03 -7.17
C THR A 26 1.43 3.54 -6.74
N TRP A 27 2.33 3.28 -7.69
CA TRP A 27 3.71 2.91 -7.39
C TRP A 27 4.41 3.97 -6.54
N VAL A 28 4.41 5.23 -7.01
CA VAL A 28 5.02 6.36 -6.30
C VAL A 28 4.38 6.58 -4.93
N PHE A 29 3.06 6.42 -4.82
CA PHE A 29 2.38 6.53 -3.53
C PHE A 29 2.81 5.43 -2.54
N LEU A 30 2.83 4.17 -2.96
CA LEU A 30 3.22 3.03 -2.10
C LEU A 30 4.68 3.14 -1.66
N GLU A 31 5.58 3.53 -2.57
CA GLU A 31 6.98 3.81 -2.27
C GLU A 31 7.12 4.94 -1.23
N ALA A 32 6.39 6.05 -1.42
CA ALA A 32 6.39 7.17 -0.48
C ALA A 32 5.86 6.77 0.91
N GLN A 33 4.82 5.93 1.00
CA GLN A 33 4.32 5.44 2.29
C GLN A 33 5.29 4.46 2.96
N ALA A 34 5.93 3.56 2.19
CA ALA A 34 6.95 2.65 2.70
C ALA A 34 8.14 3.41 3.32
N ILE A 35 8.67 4.40 2.58
CA ILE A 35 9.76 5.26 3.06
C ILE A 35 9.30 6.12 4.25
N ALA A 36 8.08 6.65 4.23
CA ALA A 36 7.54 7.45 5.34
C ALA A 36 7.32 6.62 6.61
N PHE A 37 6.94 5.35 6.50
CA PHE A 37 6.81 4.43 7.61
C PHE A 37 8.17 4.18 8.29
N VAL A 38 9.19 3.73 7.53
CA VAL A 38 10.53 3.42 8.08
C VAL A 38 11.23 4.67 8.62
N ALA A 39 11.03 5.83 7.99
CA ALA A 39 11.56 7.11 8.49
C ALA A 39 10.73 7.71 9.64
N HIS A 40 9.72 6.99 10.17
CA HIS A 40 8.79 7.44 11.21
C HIS A 40 8.22 8.86 10.98
N LYS A 41 7.94 9.21 9.71
CA LYS A 41 7.43 10.55 9.37
C LYS A 41 6.04 10.75 9.98
N PRO A 42 5.78 11.91 10.61
CA PRO A 42 4.46 12.21 11.16
C PRO A 42 3.40 12.27 10.05
N ASP A 43 2.17 11.91 10.42
CA ASP A 43 0.97 12.02 9.60
C ASP A 43 -0.18 12.35 10.55
N GLU A 44 -1.00 13.34 10.21
CA GLU A 44 -2.03 13.86 11.12
C GLU A 44 -3.10 12.81 11.41
N PHE A 45 -3.49 12.02 10.40
CA PHE A 45 -4.51 10.98 10.57
C PHE A 45 -3.96 9.79 11.35
N ASP A 46 -2.74 9.35 11.02
CA ASP A 46 -2.03 8.31 11.77
C ASP A 46 -1.87 8.68 13.25
N THR A 47 -1.45 9.91 13.52
CA THR A 47 -1.28 10.44 14.89
C THR A 47 -2.62 10.50 15.63
N ALA A 48 -3.68 10.96 14.97
CA ALA A 48 -5.02 11.03 15.56
C ALA A 48 -5.60 9.64 15.87
N VAL A 49 -5.29 8.61 15.07
CA VAL A 49 -5.70 7.23 15.37
C VAL A 49 -4.83 6.62 16.47
N LYS A 50 -3.49 6.75 16.41
CA LYS A 50 -2.57 6.25 17.46
C LYS A 50 -2.89 6.83 18.83
N THR A 51 -3.25 8.11 18.90
CA THR A 51 -3.70 8.79 20.13
C THR A 51 -4.97 8.13 20.71
N LYS A 52 -5.85 7.58 19.88
CA LYS A 52 -7.07 6.89 20.32
C LYS A 52 -6.85 5.40 20.62
N THR A 53 -5.98 4.71 19.88
CA THR A 53 -5.73 3.27 20.05
C THR A 53 -4.72 2.96 21.15
N GLY A 54 -3.84 3.91 21.48
CA GLY A 54 -2.68 3.67 22.33
C GLY A 54 -1.64 2.78 21.65
N SER A 55 -0.72 2.24 22.45
CA SER A 55 0.29 1.27 21.99
C SER A 55 -0.34 -0.09 21.74
N LEU A 56 -0.13 -0.64 20.54
CA LEU A 56 -0.68 -1.93 20.11
C LEU A 56 0.34 -3.08 20.07
N GLY A 57 1.58 -2.83 20.49
CA GLY A 57 2.66 -3.84 20.45
C GLY A 57 3.22 -4.14 19.04
N PHE A 58 2.79 -3.39 18.02
CA PHE A 58 3.33 -3.40 16.67
C PHE A 58 3.31 -1.98 16.10
N ASP A 59 4.25 -1.67 15.20
CA ASP A 59 4.25 -0.42 14.45
C ASP A 59 3.36 -0.52 13.21
N PHE A 60 2.67 0.58 12.95
CA PHE A 60 1.81 0.75 11.77
C PHE A 60 1.87 2.20 11.28
N ARG A 61 1.40 2.42 10.05
CA ARG A 61 1.10 3.75 9.53
C ARG A 61 -0.25 3.71 8.84
N LEU A 62 -1.13 4.62 9.22
CA LEU A 62 -2.40 4.87 8.53
C LEU A 62 -2.26 6.09 7.62
N THR A 63 -3.00 6.11 6.51
CA THR A 63 -3.21 7.32 5.71
C THR A 63 -4.66 7.35 5.27
N HIS A 64 -5.33 8.48 5.50
CA HIS A 64 -6.68 8.72 4.99
C HIS A 64 -6.62 9.29 3.58
N ARG A 65 -7.46 8.78 2.68
CA ARG A 65 -7.67 9.35 1.35
C ARG A 65 -9.14 9.21 0.99
N ASP A 66 -9.66 10.18 0.23
CA ASP A 66 -11.04 10.17 -0.23
C ASP A 66 -11.27 9.05 -1.25
N ASP A 67 -12.49 8.52 -1.29
CA ASP A 67 -12.87 7.35 -2.09
C ASP A 67 -13.18 7.66 -3.56
N LEU A 68 -13.35 8.94 -3.90
CA LEU A 68 -13.70 9.42 -5.23
C LEU A 68 -12.50 9.61 -6.18
N ASP A 69 -11.26 9.66 -5.68
CA ASP A 69 -10.09 9.88 -6.53
C ASP A 69 -9.64 8.59 -7.26
N ARG A 70 -9.00 8.76 -8.43
CA ARG A 70 -8.60 7.61 -9.25
C ARG A 70 -7.55 6.74 -8.55
N LEU A 71 -6.64 7.36 -7.82
CA LEU A 71 -5.58 6.70 -7.09
C LEU A 71 -6.11 5.79 -5.96
N THR A 72 -7.24 6.09 -5.32
CA THR A 72 -7.87 5.23 -4.30
C THR A 72 -8.50 4.01 -4.96
N GLN A 73 -9.07 4.16 -6.15
CA GLN A 73 -9.56 3.04 -6.95
C GLN A 73 -8.40 2.14 -7.38
N ASP A 74 -7.32 2.71 -7.93
CA ASP A 74 -6.14 1.97 -8.37
C ASP A 74 -5.45 1.22 -7.22
N LEU A 75 -5.27 1.89 -6.06
CA LEU A 75 -4.79 1.24 -4.83
C LEU A 75 -5.71 0.10 -4.37
N SER A 76 -7.04 0.27 -4.48
CA SER A 76 -8.01 -0.75 -4.08
C SER A 76 -7.97 -1.96 -5.03
N GLU A 77 -7.78 -1.70 -6.32
CA GLU A 77 -7.60 -2.73 -7.32
C GLU A 77 -6.29 -3.49 -7.13
N LEU A 78 -5.17 -2.80 -6.88
CA LEU A 78 -3.84 -3.41 -6.74
C LEU A 78 -3.65 -4.16 -5.41
N LEU A 79 -4.09 -3.58 -4.30
CA LEU A 79 -3.93 -4.19 -2.97
C LEU A 79 -5.05 -5.20 -2.65
N GLY A 80 -6.20 -5.10 -3.33
CA GLY A 80 -7.28 -6.08 -3.25
C GLY A 80 -7.03 -7.36 -4.03
N ASP A 81 -6.13 -7.34 -5.04
CA ASP A 81 -5.62 -8.58 -5.64
C ASP A 81 -4.42 -9.10 -4.83
N VAL A 82 -4.57 -10.33 -4.30
CA VAL A 82 -3.60 -10.93 -3.37
C VAL A 82 -2.24 -11.11 -4.02
N THR A 83 -2.18 -11.42 -5.32
CA THR A 83 -0.92 -11.71 -6.02
C THR A 83 -0.13 -10.42 -6.24
N SER A 84 -0.77 -9.34 -6.71
CA SER A 84 -0.09 -8.06 -6.87
C SER A 84 0.29 -7.46 -5.53
N ARG A 85 -0.55 -7.59 -4.50
CA ARG A 85 -0.18 -7.18 -3.14
C ARG A 85 1.09 -7.87 -2.66
N LEU A 86 1.16 -9.21 -2.72
CA LEU A 86 2.35 -9.95 -2.26
C LEU A 86 3.62 -9.60 -3.03
N LEU A 87 3.50 -9.33 -4.34
CA LEU A 87 4.61 -8.83 -5.16
C LEU A 87 5.08 -7.44 -4.71
N LEU A 88 4.15 -6.52 -4.44
CA LEU A 88 4.43 -5.16 -3.98
C LEU A 88 4.98 -5.13 -2.55
N GLU A 89 4.42 -5.92 -1.64
CA GLU A 89 4.93 -6.11 -0.26
C GLU A 89 6.37 -6.61 -0.29
N LYS A 90 6.66 -7.67 -1.05
CA LYS A 90 8.02 -8.18 -1.22
C LYS A 90 8.95 -7.10 -1.77
N HIS A 91 8.56 -6.46 -2.87
CA HIS A 91 9.40 -5.47 -3.54
C HIS A 91 9.74 -4.29 -2.62
N PHE A 92 8.72 -3.65 -2.01
CA PHE A 92 8.97 -2.50 -1.15
C PHE A 92 9.65 -2.87 0.17
N SER A 93 9.48 -4.11 0.66
CA SER A 93 10.27 -4.61 1.79
C SER A 93 11.77 -4.70 1.46
N GLU A 94 12.10 -5.17 0.25
CA GLU A 94 13.49 -5.19 -0.25
C GLU A 94 14.05 -3.78 -0.45
N VAL A 95 13.24 -2.83 -0.93
CA VAL A 95 13.63 -1.41 -1.13
C VAL A 95 13.96 -0.70 0.19
N VAL A 96 13.16 -0.90 1.25
CA VAL A 96 13.37 -0.20 2.53
C VAL A 96 14.18 -1.01 3.57
N GLY A 97 14.50 -2.27 3.28
CA GLY A 97 15.26 -3.15 4.17
C GLY A 97 14.50 -3.69 5.39
N GLN A 98 13.17 -3.62 5.38
CA GLN A 98 12.30 -4.06 6.48
C GLN A 98 11.05 -4.73 5.92
N THR A 99 10.53 -5.79 6.54
CA THR A 99 9.29 -6.45 6.11
C THR A 99 8.09 -5.52 6.29
N LEU A 100 7.34 -5.28 5.20
CA LEU A 100 6.16 -4.44 5.14
C LEU A 100 4.93 -5.26 4.72
N HIS A 101 3.76 -4.94 5.30
CA HIS A 101 2.47 -5.39 4.78
C HIS A 101 1.55 -4.21 4.46
N PHE A 102 0.93 -4.26 3.29
CA PHE A 102 -0.04 -3.27 2.83
C PHE A 102 -1.46 -3.80 3.05
N ASN A 103 -2.32 -2.98 3.63
CA ASN A 103 -3.72 -3.34 3.82
C ASN A 103 -4.64 -2.16 3.56
N THR A 104 -5.88 -2.50 3.21
CA THR A 104 -6.95 -1.54 2.94
C THR A 104 -7.99 -1.75 4.03
N ILE A 105 -8.45 -0.66 4.68
CA ILE A 105 -9.55 -0.72 5.65
C ILE A 105 -10.70 0.08 5.05
N CYS A 106 -11.58 -0.60 4.32
CA CYS A 106 -12.73 0.05 3.72
C CYS A 106 -13.80 0.43 4.76
N CYS A 107 -13.56 1.54 5.46
CA CYS A 107 -14.58 2.46 5.97
C CYS A 107 -14.75 3.63 4.98
N SER A 108 -14.78 3.35 3.66
CA SER A 108 -14.79 4.35 2.57
C SER A 108 -13.77 5.51 2.71
N SER A 109 -12.46 5.31 2.64
CA SER A 109 -11.66 4.06 2.60
C SER A 109 -10.23 4.32 3.18
N PRO A 110 -10.05 4.33 4.51
CA PRO A 110 -8.73 4.50 5.11
C PRO A 110 -7.74 3.35 4.83
N TRP A 111 -6.46 3.67 4.67
CA TRP A 111 -5.38 2.71 4.35
C TRP A 111 -4.57 2.36 5.60
N LEU A 112 -4.21 1.09 5.78
CA LEU A 112 -3.39 0.59 6.90
C LEU A 112 -2.16 -0.16 6.40
N MET A 113 -0.99 0.35 6.73
CA MET A 113 0.28 -0.35 6.61
C MET A 113 0.64 -0.97 7.98
N ARG A 114 0.95 -2.27 8.03
CA ARG A 114 1.36 -2.98 9.25
C ARG A 114 2.70 -3.68 9.05
N CYS A 115 3.48 -3.77 10.11
CA CYS A 115 4.65 -4.66 10.16
C CYS A 115 4.54 -5.59 11.37
N PHE A 116 5.11 -6.79 11.23
CA PHE A 116 5.45 -7.64 12.37
C PHE A 116 6.96 -7.60 12.56
N ALA A 117 7.40 -7.62 13.81
CA ALA A 117 8.81 -7.70 14.22
C ALA A 117 9.22 -9.15 14.49
#